data_AF-R6K1N6-F1
#
_entry.id   AF-R6K1N6-F1
#
_cell.length_a   1.000
_cell.length_b   1.000
_cell.length_c   1.000
_cell.angle_alpha   90.00
_cell.angle_beta   90.00
_cell.angle_gamma   90.00
#
_symmetry.space_group_name_H-M   'P 1'
#
loop_
_entity.id
_entity.type
_entity.pdbx_description
1 polymer ?
#
loop_
_entity_poly.entity_id
_entity_poly.type
_entity_poly.pdbx_seq_one_letter_code
_entity_poly.pdbx_strand_id
1 'polypeptide(L)'
;MAFDIPYSVCVMGMAVLTAVYVILGGYMATAINDFIQGIIMLAGIAAVILSVLNGQGGFSAAVGRLAQIPSEVPVTLGQPGAYTSFFGPDPLNLLGVVILTSLGTWGLPQMIHKFYTIRSEKAIATGTVISTLFAVVISGGSYFLGGFGRLFDSPAIYNGNGSVAYDTIIPAMLSGLPDLLIGIVVMLVLSASMSTLSSLVLTSSSTLTLDFIKGCLVKNMKDKTQLVLMQCLIVAFIVLSVVLALDPPDFIAQLMGISWGALAGAFLAPFLYGLYWKRTTPAAVWASFATGIGITVSNMFLHYIASPINAGAVSMIVGLIIVPLVSLLTPRMDSRDINAIFSCYDNLVEATTKKVLPDDQFFDSPAFKKRKKI
;
A
#
# COMPACT_ATOMS: atom_id res chain seq x y z
N MET A 1 -25.15 -10.36 1.26
CA MET A 1 -23.79 -10.83 0.91
C MET A 1 -23.91 -11.81 -0.25
N ALA A 2 -23.00 -11.79 -1.22
CA ALA A 2 -23.01 -12.47 -2.52
C ALA A 2 -23.54 -13.93 -2.63
N PHE A 3 -23.63 -14.68 -1.53
CA PHE A 3 -24.05 -16.10 -1.52
C PHE A 3 -24.90 -16.49 -0.29
N ASP A 4 -25.46 -15.53 0.45
CA ASP A 4 -26.08 -15.77 1.77
C ASP A 4 -25.17 -16.53 2.78
N ILE A 5 -23.86 -16.52 2.52
CA ILE A 5 -22.87 -17.09 3.43
C ILE A 5 -22.69 -16.13 4.60
N PRO A 6 -22.76 -16.61 5.86
CA PRO A 6 -22.48 -15.79 7.03
C PRO A 6 -21.08 -15.20 6.97
N TYR A 7 -20.95 -13.91 7.30
CA TYR A 7 -19.68 -13.17 7.31
C TYR A 7 -18.59 -13.91 8.11
N SER A 8 -18.96 -14.46 9.27
CA SER A 8 -18.06 -15.23 10.12
C SER A 8 -17.46 -16.45 9.41
N VAL A 9 -18.23 -17.15 8.57
CA VAL A 9 -17.77 -18.32 7.81
C VAL A 9 -16.76 -17.90 6.74
N CYS A 10 -17.00 -16.78 6.05
CA CYS A 10 -16.04 -16.23 5.08
C CYS A 10 -14.70 -15.88 5.74
N VAL A 11 -14.75 -15.18 6.89
CA VAL A 11 -13.56 -14.80 7.65
C VAL A 11 -12.80 -16.04 8.13
N MET A 12 -13.49 -17.03 8.69
CA MET A 12 -12.87 -18.30 9.12
C MET A 12 -12.25 -19.06 7.95
N GLY A 13 -12.94 -19.14 6.82
CA GLY A 13 -12.44 -19.80 5.61
C GLY A 13 -11.15 -19.15 5.11
N MET A 14 -11.13 -17.82 5.02
CA MET A 14 -9.93 -17.06 4.65
C MET A 14 -8.78 -17.29 5.63
N ALA A 15 -9.06 -17.23 6.94
CA ALA A 15 -8.04 -17.41 7.98
C ALA A 15 -7.40 -18.80 7.93
N VAL A 16 -8.21 -19.85 7.76
CA VAL A 16 -7.73 -21.23 7.65
C VAL A 16 -6.90 -21.41 6.38
N LEU A 17 -7.39 -20.93 5.24
CA LEU A 17 -6.67 -21.04 3.97
C LEU A 17 -5.32 -20.31 4.06
N THR A 18 -5.30 -19.08 4.58
CA THR A 18 -4.06 -18.32 4.75
C THR A 18 -3.10 -18.97 5.73
N ALA A 19 -3.58 -19.48 6.87
CA ALA A 19 -2.73 -20.20 7.81
C ALA A 19 -2.05 -21.40 7.13
N VAL A 20 -2.82 -22.23 6.40
CA VAL A 20 -2.31 -23.43 5.76
C VAL A 20 -1.21 -23.10 4.75
N TYR A 21 -1.42 -22.18 3.80
CA TYR A 21 -0.40 -21.94 2.78
C TYR A 21 0.80 -21.14 3.29
N VAL A 22 0.63 -20.23 4.27
CA VAL A 22 1.76 -19.46 4.81
C VAL A 22 2.65 -20.36 5.66
N ILE A 23 2.06 -21.21 6.51
CA ILE A 23 2.81 -22.11 7.40
C ILE A 23 3.52 -23.21 6.62
N LEU A 24 2.84 -23.83 5.65
CA LEU A 24 3.40 -24.92 4.86
C LEU A 24 4.34 -24.44 3.75
N GLY A 25 4.02 -23.31 3.13
CA GLY A 25 4.72 -22.84 1.94
C GLY A 25 5.88 -21.88 2.21
N GLY A 26 5.90 -21.22 3.37
CA GLY A 26 6.89 -20.20 3.68
C GLY A 26 6.86 -19.01 2.72
N TYR A 27 7.93 -18.21 2.71
CA TYR A 27 7.97 -16.95 1.95
C TYR A 27 7.85 -17.14 0.42
N MET A 28 8.58 -18.11 -0.16
CA MET A 28 8.59 -18.29 -1.62
C MET A 28 7.26 -18.80 -2.17
N ALA A 29 6.58 -19.71 -1.47
CA ALA A 29 5.23 -20.12 -1.88
C ALA A 29 4.23 -18.97 -1.73
N THR A 30 4.35 -18.17 -0.67
CA THR A 30 3.54 -16.97 -0.48
C THR A 30 3.73 -15.99 -1.64
N ALA A 31 4.96 -15.78 -2.11
CA ALA A 31 5.23 -14.92 -3.26
C ALA A 31 4.60 -15.42 -4.57
N ILE A 32 4.55 -16.74 -4.80
CA ILE A 32 3.88 -17.33 -5.97
C ILE A 32 2.36 -17.19 -5.85
N ASN A 33 1.80 -17.44 -4.66
CA ASN A 33 0.38 -17.25 -4.40
C ASN A 33 -0.04 -15.78 -4.61
N ASP A 34 0.75 -14.82 -4.10
CA ASP A 34 0.56 -13.38 -4.33
C ASP A 34 0.53 -13.06 -5.84
N PHE A 35 1.43 -13.66 -6.63
CA PHE A 35 1.46 -13.46 -8.08
C PHE A 35 0.18 -13.97 -8.77
N ILE A 36 -0.27 -15.18 -8.43
CA ILE A 36 -1.51 -15.76 -8.98
C ILE A 36 -2.73 -14.92 -8.56
N GLN A 37 -2.80 -14.54 -7.29
CA GLN A 37 -3.85 -13.69 -6.75
C GLN A 37 -3.86 -12.31 -7.42
N GLY A 38 -2.70 -11.75 -7.73
CA GLY A 38 -2.58 -10.53 -8.53
C GLY A 38 -3.22 -10.66 -9.92
N ILE A 39 -3.01 -11.76 -10.63
CA ILE A 39 -3.65 -11.98 -11.94
C ILE A 39 -5.18 -12.03 -11.80
N ILE A 40 -5.69 -12.70 -10.77
CA ILE A 40 -7.13 -12.76 -10.47
C ILE A 40 -7.68 -11.35 -10.18
N MET A 41 -6.94 -10.53 -9.43
CA MET A 41 -7.33 -9.14 -9.14
C MET A 41 -7.41 -8.29 -10.42
N LEU A 42 -6.46 -8.43 -11.36
CA LEU A 42 -6.50 -7.70 -12.63
C LEU A 42 -7.73 -8.06 -13.47
N ALA A 43 -8.04 -9.35 -13.59
CA ALA A 43 -9.21 -9.81 -14.31
C ALA A 43 -10.50 -9.35 -13.62
N GLY A 44 -10.55 -9.44 -12.29
CA GLY A 44 -11.72 -9.07 -11.51
C GLY A 44 -12.04 -7.58 -11.60
N ILE A 45 -11.04 -6.69 -11.49
CA ILE A 45 -11.31 -5.24 -11.50
C ILE A 45 -11.82 -4.80 -12.87
N ALA A 46 -11.24 -5.37 -13.94
CA ALA A 46 -11.69 -5.10 -15.31
C ALA A 46 -13.13 -5.58 -15.53
N ALA A 47 -13.46 -6.80 -15.07
CA ALA A 47 -14.82 -7.32 -15.15
C ALA A 47 -15.80 -6.43 -14.38
N VAL A 48 -15.45 -5.99 -13.17
CA VAL A 48 -16.30 -5.13 -12.34
C VAL A 48 -16.58 -3.78 -13.02
N ILE A 49 -15.54 -3.11 -13.51
CA ILE A 49 -15.69 -1.82 -14.21
C ILE A 49 -16.63 -1.94 -15.40
N LEU A 50 -16.41 -2.93 -16.27
CA LEU A 50 -17.25 -3.15 -17.45
C LEU A 50 -18.71 -3.40 -17.05
N SER A 51 -18.92 -4.16 -15.98
CA SER A 51 -20.26 -4.53 -15.50
C SER A 51 -21.03 -3.32 -14.96
N VAL A 52 -20.36 -2.52 -14.12
CA VAL A 52 -20.94 -1.30 -13.54
C VAL A 52 -21.30 -0.29 -14.62
N LEU A 53 -20.41 -0.08 -15.60
CA LEU A 53 -20.66 0.85 -16.71
C LEU A 53 -21.82 0.38 -17.60
N ASN A 54 -21.86 -0.91 -17.94
CA ASN A 54 -22.93 -1.46 -18.77
C ASN A 54 -24.30 -1.39 -18.06
N GLY A 55 -24.34 -1.62 -16.74
CA GLY A 55 -25.55 -1.47 -15.94
C GLY A 55 -26.13 -0.06 -15.92
N GLN A 56 -25.30 0.96 -16.18
CA GLN A 56 -25.69 2.37 -16.22
C GLN A 56 -25.95 2.92 -17.63
N GLY A 57 -25.96 2.05 -18.66
CA GLY A 57 -26.14 2.45 -20.06
C GLY A 57 -24.85 2.90 -20.75
N GLY A 58 -23.70 2.52 -20.21
CA GLY A 58 -22.36 2.86 -20.71
C GLY A 58 -21.75 4.10 -20.05
N PHE A 59 -20.48 4.36 -20.37
CA PHE A 59 -19.70 5.43 -19.74
C PHE A 59 -20.32 6.82 -19.92
N SER A 60 -20.75 7.17 -21.13
CA SER A 60 -21.35 8.48 -21.41
C SER A 60 -22.64 8.72 -20.61
N ALA A 61 -23.51 7.72 -20.53
CA ALA A 61 -24.74 7.79 -19.75
C ALA A 61 -24.46 7.88 -18.25
N ALA A 62 -23.50 7.12 -17.74
CA ALA A 62 -23.09 7.15 -16.35
C ALA A 62 -22.55 8.54 -15.94
N VAL A 63 -21.68 9.14 -16.76
CA VAL A 63 -21.16 10.50 -16.53
C VAL A 63 -22.28 11.54 -16.63
N GLY A 64 -23.18 11.40 -17.61
CA GLY A 64 -24.33 12.28 -17.76
C GLY A 64 -25.26 12.26 -16.53
N ARG A 65 -25.48 11.09 -15.93
CA ARG A 65 -26.25 10.94 -14.68
C ARG A 65 -25.52 11.56 -13.48
N LEU A 66 -24.21 11.33 -13.36
CA LEU A 66 -23.39 11.94 -12.31
C LEU A 66 -23.44 13.47 -12.36
N ALA A 67 -23.51 14.06 -13.55
CA ALA A 67 -23.59 15.51 -13.73
C ALA A 67 -24.87 16.13 -13.14
N GLN A 68 -25.95 15.34 -13.04
CA GLN A 68 -27.24 15.81 -12.50
C GLN A 68 -27.32 15.71 -10.97
N ILE A 69 -26.37 15.00 -10.33
CA ILE A 69 -26.36 14.84 -8.88
C ILE A 69 -25.78 16.11 -8.25
N PRO A 70 -26.52 16.82 -7.37
CA PRO A 70 -26.00 17.99 -6.67
C PRO A 70 -24.96 17.56 -5.64
N SER A 71 -23.89 18.34 -5.50
CA SER A 71 -22.90 18.09 -4.44
C SER A 71 -23.46 18.41 -3.06
N GLU A 72 -23.14 17.53 -2.12
CA GLU A 72 -23.46 17.65 -0.69
C GLU A 72 -22.24 18.16 0.11
N VAL A 73 -21.10 18.40 -0.54
CA VAL A 73 -19.89 18.86 0.13
C VAL A 73 -20.00 20.36 0.42
N PRO A 74 -19.67 20.84 1.64
CA PRO A 74 -19.85 22.24 2.04
C PRO A 74 -19.25 23.27 1.06
N VAL A 75 -18.12 22.93 0.42
CA VAL A 75 -17.38 23.80 -0.51
C VAL A 75 -18.06 23.90 -1.89
N THR A 76 -18.83 22.87 -2.29
CA THR A 76 -19.49 22.79 -3.60
C THR A 76 -21.00 22.57 -3.47
N LEU A 77 -21.57 22.92 -2.32
CA LEU A 77 -22.93 22.57 -1.94
C LEU A 77 -23.96 23.03 -2.99
N GLY A 78 -24.78 22.10 -3.46
CA GLY A 78 -25.83 22.36 -4.44
C GLY A 78 -25.34 22.65 -5.86
N GLN A 79 -24.03 22.58 -6.15
CA GLN A 79 -23.52 22.76 -7.50
C GLN A 79 -23.79 21.49 -8.35
N PRO A 80 -24.59 21.58 -9.42
CA PRO A 80 -24.71 20.49 -10.39
C PRO A 80 -23.39 20.34 -11.14
N GLY A 81 -23.01 19.10 -11.48
CA GLY A 81 -21.79 18.81 -12.22
C GLY A 81 -20.51 18.70 -11.38
N ALA A 82 -20.53 18.93 -10.07
CA ALA A 82 -19.36 18.80 -9.20
C ALA A 82 -18.71 17.40 -9.23
N TYR A 83 -19.51 16.35 -9.48
CA TYR A 83 -19.05 14.96 -9.64
C TYR A 83 -18.40 14.67 -11.01
N THR A 84 -18.45 15.62 -11.95
CA THR A 84 -17.73 15.54 -13.24
C THR A 84 -16.37 16.24 -13.21
N SER A 85 -16.04 16.91 -12.10
CA SER A 85 -14.73 17.54 -11.90
C SER A 85 -13.62 16.50 -11.86
N PHE A 86 -12.47 16.82 -12.46
CA PHE A 86 -11.25 15.99 -12.39
C PHE A 86 -10.79 15.73 -10.94
N PHE A 87 -11.05 16.67 -10.04
CA PHE A 87 -10.69 16.56 -8.62
C PHE A 87 -11.87 16.13 -7.73
N GLY A 88 -13.03 15.90 -8.33
CA GLY A 88 -14.27 15.60 -7.61
C GLY A 88 -14.73 16.74 -6.68
N PRO A 89 -15.70 16.46 -5.80
CA PRO A 89 -16.31 17.47 -4.92
C PRO A 89 -15.47 17.76 -3.65
N ASP A 90 -14.51 16.89 -3.29
CA ASP A 90 -13.63 17.03 -2.12
C ASP A 90 -12.15 16.78 -2.46
N PRO A 91 -11.45 17.78 -3.04
CA PRO A 91 -10.07 17.66 -3.46
C PRO A 91 -9.08 17.44 -2.31
N LEU A 92 -9.38 17.93 -1.09
CA LEU A 92 -8.48 17.84 0.05
C LEU A 92 -8.40 16.41 0.59
N ASN A 93 -9.54 15.76 0.78
CA ASN A 93 -9.54 14.35 1.17
C ASN A 93 -8.96 13.46 0.05
N LEU A 94 -9.23 13.77 -1.22
CA LEU A 94 -8.61 13.04 -2.34
C LEU A 94 -7.09 13.15 -2.30
N LEU A 95 -6.54 14.36 -2.09
CA LEU A 95 -5.10 14.57 -1.96
C LEU A 95 -4.52 13.82 -0.75
N GLY A 96 -5.22 13.84 0.39
CA GLY A 96 -4.82 13.07 1.57
C GLY A 96 -4.75 11.57 1.30
N VAL A 97 -5.74 11.01 0.62
CA VAL A 97 -5.76 9.59 0.20
C VAL A 97 -4.61 9.29 -0.76
N VAL A 98 -4.36 10.16 -1.75
CA VAL A 98 -3.25 9.99 -2.71
C VAL A 98 -1.90 9.99 -2.00
N ILE A 99 -1.66 10.92 -1.07
CA ILE A 99 -0.43 10.96 -0.28
C ILE A 99 -0.31 9.71 0.58
N LEU A 100 -1.37 9.36 1.32
CA LEU A 100 -1.37 8.21 2.23
C LEU A 100 -1.06 6.90 1.48
N THR A 101 -1.71 6.68 0.33
CA THR A 101 -1.57 5.44 -0.45
C THR A 101 -0.30 5.42 -1.31
N SER A 102 0.17 6.56 -1.80
CA SER A 102 1.36 6.62 -2.67
C SER A 102 2.65 6.68 -1.87
N LEU A 103 2.78 7.64 -0.95
CA LEU A 103 3.97 7.78 -0.12
C LEU A 103 3.97 6.77 1.03
N GLY A 104 2.80 6.44 1.57
CA GLY A 104 2.72 5.54 2.73
C GLY A 104 3.33 4.18 2.47
N THR A 105 3.13 3.63 1.27
CA THR A 105 3.65 2.30 0.89
C THR A 105 5.17 2.19 0.98
N TRP A 106 5.91 3.30 0.85
CA TRP A 106 7.36 3.31 0.92
C TRP A 106 7.87 3.15 2.35
N GLY A 107 7.11 3.62 3.35
CA GLY A 107 7.46 3.51 4.76
C GLY A 107 7.00 2.20 5.42
N LEU A 108 6.32 1.32 4.68
CA LEU A 108 5.77 0.09 5.22
C LEU A 108 6.81 -1.05 5.21
N PRO A 109 7.17 -1.64 6.36
CA PRO A 109 8.19 -2.70 6.43
C PRO A 109 7.89 -3.92 5.54
N GLN A 110 6.61 -4.30 5.41
CA GLN A 110 6.20 -5.43 4.56
C GLN A 110 6.48 -5.20 3.07
N MET A 111 6.59 -3.94 2.63
CA MET A 111 6.98 -3.61 1.26
C MET A 111 8.50 -3.64 1.10
N ILE A 112 9.22 -3.10 2.08
CA ILE A 112 10.69 -3.07 2.08
C ILE A 112 11.27 -4.50 2.12
N HIS A 113 10.67 -5.40 2.91
CA HIS A 113 11.15 -6.78 3.05
C HIS A 113 11.23 -7.54 1.73
N LYS A 114 10.34 -7.22 0.77
CA LYS A 114 10.35 -7.88 -0.54
C LYS A 114 11.63 -7.59 -1.33
N PHE A 115 12.24 -6.41 -1.14
CA PHE A 115 13.47 -6.02 -1.82
C PHE A 115 14.69 -6.86 -1.39
N TYR A 116 14.73 -7.38 -0.15
CA TYR A 116 15.82 -8.26 0.30
C TYR A 116 15.88 -9.61 -0.44
N THR A 117 14.80 -9.99 -1.12
CA THR A 117 14.71 -11.26 -1.84
C THR A 117 15.01 -11.14 -3.34
N ILE A 118 15.33 -9.92 -3.81
CA ILE A 118 15.62 -9.65 -5.21
C ILE A 118 17.00 -10.23 -5.58
N ARG A 119 17.02 -11.03 -6.64
CA ARG A 119 18.22 -11.77 -7.08
C ARG A 119 19.10 -11.04 -8.10
N SER A 120 18.59 -9.99 -8.74
CA SER A 120 19.35 -9.25 -9.77
C SER A 120 18.76 -7.86 -10.03
N GLU A 121 19.58 -6.93 -10.52
CA GLU A 121 19.14 -5.60 -10.96
C GLU A 121 18.13 -5.65 -12.11
N LYS A 122 18.27 -6.63 -13.03
CA LYS A 122 17.31 -6.82 -14.11
C LYS A 122 15.91 -7.11 -13.57
N ALA A 123 15.82 -7.87 -12.48
CA ALA A 123 14.55 -8.14 -11.82
C ALA A 123 13.94 -6.88 -11.20
N ILE A 124 14.75 -5.91 -10.73
CA ILE A 124 14.25 -4.61 -10.28
C ILE A 124 13.60 -3.87 -11.44
N ALA A 125 14.30 -3.70 -12.56
CA ALA A 125 13.76 -2.96 -13.71
C ALA A 125 12.47 -3.58 -14.26
N THR A 126 12.43 -4.90 -14.43
CA THR A 126 11.22 -5.61 -14.87
C THR A 126 10.12 -5.51 -13.82
N GLY A 127 10.45 -5.69 -12.53
CA GLY A 127 9.52 -5.58 -11.42
C GLY A 127 8.86 -4.20 -11.33
N THR A 128 9.61 -3.12 -11.54
CA THR A 128 9.08 -1.75 -11.56
C THR A 128 8.04 -1.56 -12.64
N VAL A 129 8.28 -2.01 -13.88
CA VAL A 129 7.32 -1.86 -14.99
C VAL A 129 6.05 -2.66 -14.72
N ILE A 130 6.19 -3.94 -14.34
CA ILE A 130 5.05 -4.81 -14.05
C ILE A 130 4.22 -4.27 -12.88
N SER A 131 4.88 -3.87 -11.78
CA SER A 131 4.22 -3.34 -10.59
C SER A 131 3.52 -2.01 -10.86
N THR A 132 4.12 -1.15 -11.70
CA THR A 132 3.50 0.13 -12.09
C THR A 132 2.25 -0.11 -12.91
N LEU A 133 2.32 -0.99 -13.93
CA LEU A 133 1.15 -1.33 -14.75
C LEU A 133 0.05 -1.96 -13.89
N PHE A 134 0.42 -2.87 -12.99
CA PHE A 134 -0.49 -3.48 -12.03
C PHE A 134 -1.16 -2.43 -11.13
N ALA A 135 -0.39 -1.52 -10.53
CA ALA A 135 -0.89 -0.48 -9.67
C ALA A 135 -1.84 0.48 -10.41
N VAL A 136 -1.52 0.86 -11.66
CA VAL A 136 -2.39 1.71 -12.48
C VAL A 136 -3.74 1.05 -12.71
N VAL A 137 -3.77 -0.25 -13.03
CA VAL A 137 -5.04 -0.96 -13.30
C VAL A 137 -5.84 -1.16 -12.02
N ILE A 138 -5.22 -1.66 -10.95
CA ILE A 138 -5.93 -1.93 -9.69
C ILE A 138 -6.36 -0.65 -8.97
N SER A 139 -5.43 0.28 -8.77
CA SER A 139 -5.69 1.53 -8.06
C SER A 139 -6.57 2.45 -8.89
N GLY A 140 -6.23 2.64 -10.17
CA GLY A 140 -7.04 3.42 -11.10
C GLY A 140 -8.45 2.85 -11.24
N GLY A 141 -8.59 1.52 -11.34
CA GLY A 141 -9.89 0.87 -11.37
C GLY A 141 -10.70 1.05 -10.10
N SER A 142 -10.06 0.99 -8.94
CA SER A 142 -10.72 1.19 -7.63
C SER A 142 -11.20 2.63 -7.45
N TYR A 143 -10.35 3.61 -7.76
CA TYR A 143 -10.75 5.03 -7.72
C TYR A 143 -11.85 5.34 -8.73
N PHE A 144 -11.74 4.78 -9.94
CA PHE A 144 -12.75 4.94 -10.98
C PHE A 144 -14.11 4.41 -10.51
N LEU A 145 -14.17 3.18 -9.98
CA LEU A 145 -15.40 2.60 -9.43
C LEU A 145 -15.97 3.42 -8.28
N GLY A 146 -15.12 3.86 -7.35
CA GLY A 146 -15.53 4.72 -6.23
C GLY A 146 -16.23 6.00 -6.70
N GLY A 147 -15.76 6.61 -7.80
CA GLY A 147 -16.39 7.77 -8.41
C GLY A 147 -17.83 7.54 -8.90
N PHE A 148 -18.16 6.32 -9.33
CA PHE A 148 -19.51 5.95 -9.75
C PHE A 148 -20.40 5.45 -8.62
N GLY A 149 -19.89 5.31 -7.38
CA GLY A 149 -20.66 4.80 -6.24
C GLY A 149 -21.94 5.60 -5.96
N ARG A 150 -21.93 6.92 -6.22
CA ARG A 150 -23.09 7.80 -6.07
C ARG A 150 -24.25 7.49 -7.02
N LEU A 151 -24.02 6.75 -8.12
CA LEU A 151 -25.09 6.32 -9.02
C LEU A 151 -25.93 5.16 -8.45
N PHE A 152 -25.45 4.52 -7.38
CA PHE A 152 -26.07 3.34 -6.76
C PHE A 152 -26.61 3.66 -5.37
N ASP A 153 -27.13 4.89 -5.23
CA ASP A 153 -27.73 5.35 -3.99
C ASP A 153 -28.94 4.49 -3.61
N SER A 154 -28.89 3.89 -2.42
CA SER A 154 -29.92 2.97 -1.94
C SER A 154 -29.98 2.96 -0.42
N PRO A 155 -31.11 2.60 0.21
CA PRO A 155 -31.18 2.50 1.67
C PRO A 155 -30.14 1.55 2.29
N ALA A 156 -29.60 0.61 1.52
CA ALA A 156 -28.58 -0.35 1.95
C ALA A 156 -27.18 0.26 2.14
N ILE A 157 -26.91 1.46 1.59
CA ILE A 157 -25.63 2.16 1.77
C ILE A 157 -25.64 3.15 2.93
N TYR A 158 -26.73 3.20 3.70
CA TYR A 158 -26.84 4.04 4.88
C TYR A 158 -26.90 3.19 6.15
N ASN A 159 -26.15 3.61 7.17
CA ASN A 159 -26.25 3.09 8.52
C ASN A 159 -27.57 3.55 9.17
N GLY A 160 -27.99 2.88 10.24
CA GLY A 160 -29.23 3.21 10.96
C GLY A 160 -29.29 4.64 11.56
N ASN A 161 -28.16 5.34 11.58
CA ASN A 161 -28.01 6.75 11.99
C ASN A 161 -28.06 7.76 10.82
N GLY A 162 -28.28 7.30 9.58
CA GLY A 162 -28.33 8.15 8.38
C GLY A 162 -26.95 8.50 7.79
N SER A 163 -25.85 8.02 8.36
CA SER A 163 -24.51 8.16 7.78
C SER A 163 -24.28 7.16 6.63
N VAL A 164 -23.46 7.52 5.65
CA VAL A 164 -23.10 6.62 4.53
C VAL A 164 -22.13 5.54 5.01
N ALA A 165 -22.50 4.28 4.81
CA ALA A 165 -21.66 3.11 5.03
C ALA A 165 -20.76 2.89 3.79
N TYR A 166 -19.63 3.58 3.74
CA TYR A 166 -18.76 3.59 2.55
C TYR A 166 -18.31 2.19 2.10
N ASP A 167 -18.10 1.26 3.03
CA ASP A 167 -17.66 -0.10 2.73
C ASP A 167 -18.75 -0.97 2.09
N THR A 168 -20.03 -0.59 2.19
CA THR A 168 -21.15 -1.33 1.57
C THR A 168 -21.49 -0.86 0.16
N ILE A 169 -20.93 0.27 -0.28
CA ILE A 169 -21.17 0.84 -1.61
C ILE A 169 -20.79 -0.16 -2.71
N ILE A 170 -19.57 -0.68 -2.68
CA ILE A 170 -19.12 -1.64 -3.70
C ILE A 170 -19.97 -2.92 -3.67
N PRO A 171 -20.21 -3.59 -2.53
CA PRO A 171 -21.17 -4.69 -2.47
C PRO A 171 -22.56 -4.38 -3.05
N ALA A 172 -23.11 -3.20 -2.77
CA ALA A 172 -24.42 -2.78 -3.28
C ALA A 172 -24.41 -2.53 -4.79
N MET A 173 -23.33 -1.96 -5.35
CA MET A 173 -23.17 -1.82 -6.80
C MET A 173 -23.18 -3.16 -7.53
N LEU A 174 -22.80 -4.24 -6.83
CA LEU A 174 -22.59 -5.56 -7.41
C LEU A 174 -23.75 -6.53 -7.16
N SER A 175 -24.68 -6.21 -6.25
CA SER A 175 -25.78 -7.10 -5.88
C SER A 175 -26.81 -7.31 -7.00
N GLY A 176 -26.84 -6.44 -8.02
CA GLY A 176 -27.71 -6.56 -9.19
C GLY A 176 -27.07 -7.28 -10.39
N LEU A 177 -25.85 -7.80 -10.24
CA LEU A 177 -25.12 -8.44 -11.34
C LEU A 177 -25.44 -9.95 -11.43
N PRO A 178 -25.24 -10.56 -12.62
CA PRO A 178 -25.35 -12.01 -12.79
C PRO A 178 -24.44 -12.79 -11.83
N ASP A 179 -24.88 -13.97 -11.39
CA ASP A 179 -24.17 -14.83 -10.43
C ASP A 179 -22.70 -15.09 -10.79
N LEU A 180 -22.41 -15.23 -12.10
CA LEU A 180 -21.05 -15.43 -12.59
C LEU A 180 -20.12 -14.24 -12.26
N LEU A 181 -20.63 -13.02 -12.42
CA LEU A 181 -19.87 -11.79 -12.14
C LEU A 181 -19.68 -11.60 -10.63
N ILE A 182 -20.70 -11.94 -9.84
CA ILE A 182 -20.62 -11.96 -8.38
C ILE A 182 -19.52 -12.93 -7.93
N GLY A 183 -19.43 -14.12 -8.53
CA GLY A 183 -18.34 -15.06 -8.28
C GLY A 183 -16.95 -14.48 -8.57
N ILE A 184 -16.79 -13.76 -9.68
CA ILE A 184 -15.52 -13.10 -10.04
C ILE A 184 -15.15 -12.00 -9.04
N VAL A 185 -16.13 -11.19 -8.60
CA VAL A 185 -15.95 -10.16 -7.57
C VAL A 185 -15.44 -10.78 -6.27
N VAL A 186 -16.10 -11.85 -5.83
CA VAL A 186 -15.72 -12.54 -4.59
C VAL A 186 -14.29 -13.06 -4.71
N MET A 187 -13.93 -13.67 -5.83
CA MET A 187 -12.56 -14.09 -6.10
C MET A 187 -11.56 -12.94 -6.05
N LEU A 188 -11.90 -11.77 -6.61
CA LEU A 188 -11.08 -10.55 -6.52
C LEU A 188 -10.88 -10.10 -5.06
N VAL A 189 -11.96 -9.97 -4.30
CA VAL A 189 -11.92 -9.43 -2.92
C VAL A 189 -11.16 -10.39 -2.00
N LEU A 190 -11.43 -11.69 -2.13
CA LEU A 190 -10.73 -12.72 -1.37
C LEU A 190 -9.24 -12.76 -1.73
N SER A 191 -8.87 -12.68 -3.02
CA SER A 191 -7.48 -12.68 -3.48
C SER A 191 -6.69 -11.47 -2.96
N ALA A 192 -7.29 -10.27 -3.03
CA ALA A 192 -6.67 -9.04 -2.54
C ALA A 192 -6.45 -9.07 -1.02
N SER A 193 -7.42 -9.60 -0.28
CA SER A 193 -7.36 -9.67 1.18
C SER A 193 -6.36 -10.74 1.65
N MET A 194 -6.36 -11.92 1.04
CA MET A 194 -5.46 -13.03 1.44
C MET A 194 -3.99 -12.69 1.20
N SER A 195 -3.62 -12.13 0.02
CA SER A 195 -2.23 -11.73 -0.27
C SER A 195 -1.69 -10.70 0.73
N THR A 196 -2.54 -9.72 1.09
CA THR A 196 -2.21 -8.69 2.07
C THR A 196 -2.06 -9.30 3.46
N LEU A 197 -3.01 -10.15 3.89
CA LEU A 197 -2.97 -10.82 5.18
C LEU A 197 -1.70 -11.66 5.30
N SER A 198 -1.36 -12.49 4.30
CA SER A 198 -0.17 -13.31 4.35
C SER A 198 1.12 -12.50 4.43
N SER A 199 1.21 -11.40 3.68
CA SER A 199 2.40 -10.52 3.75
C SER A 199 2.54 -9.88 5.14
N LEU A 200 1.45 -9.40 5.74
CA LEU A 200 1.48 -8.77 7.06
C LEU A 200 1.84 -9.76 8.16
N VAL A 201 1.16 -10.91 8.25
CA VAL A 201 1.42 -11.89 9.32
C VAL A 201 2.82 -12.49 9.21
N LEU A 202 3.32 -12.70 7.99
CA LEU A 202 4.66 -13.20 7.76
C LEU A 202 5.71 -12.18 8.20
N THR A 203 5.58 -10.91 7.78
CA THR A 203 6.49 -9.83 8.18
C THR A 203 6.47 -9.62 9.70
N SER A 204 5.29 -9.52 10.32
CA SER A 204 5.17 -9.36 11.77
C SER A 204 5.80 -10.52 12.54
N SER A 205 5.57 -11.76 12.10
CA SER A 205 6.12 -12.96 12.75
C SER A 205 7.63 -13.06 12.58
N SER A 206 8.16 -12.73 11.38
CA SER A 206 9.60 -12.75 11.13
C SER A 206 10.32 -11.68 11.92
N THR A 207 9.78 -10.45 11.97
CA THR A 207 10.38 -9.33 12.70
C THR A 207 10.37 -9.60 14.20
N LEU A 208 9.26 -10.09 14.75
CA LEU A 208 9.20 -10.41 16.18
C LEU A 208 10.15 -11.57 16.54
N THR A 209 10.29 -12.57 15.68
CA THR A 209 11.18 -13.71 15.94
C THR A 209 12.66 -13.36 15.79
N LEU A 210 13.03 -12.76 14.67
CA LEU A 210 14.43 -12.56 14.29
C LEU A 210 15.01 -11.28 14.89
N ASP A 211 14.27 -10.18 14.85
CA ASP A 211 14.78 -8.87 15.25
C ASP A 211 14.62 -8.67 16.76
N PHE A 212 13.45 -9.01 17.31
CA PHE A 212 13.19 -8.81 18.73
C PHE A 212 13.62 -9.99 19.60
N ILE A 213 13.06 -11.18 19.40
CA ILE A 213 13.31 -12.32 20.30
C ILE A 213 14.75 -12.82 20.14
N LYS A 214 15.20 -13.15 18.93
CA LYS A 214 16.57 -13.61 18.70
C LYS A 214 17.58 -12.49 18.91
N GLY A 215 17.30 -11.27 18.41
CA GLY A 215 18.20 -10.13 18.53
C GLY A 215 18.41 -9.63 19.96
N CYS A 216 17.35 -9.57 20.79
CA CYS A 216 17.41 -8.99 22.13
C CYS A 216 17.35 -10.01 23.27
N LEU A 217 16.48 -11.03 23.19
CA LEU A 217 16.17 -11.92 24.33
C LEU A 217 16.97 -13.23 24.33
N VAL A 218 17.07 -13.90 23.17
CA VAL A 218 17.66 -15.25 23.04
C VAL A 218 18.64 -15.29 21.87
N LYS A 219 19.86 -14.79 22.11
CA LYS A 219 20.91 -14.60 21.09
C LYS A 219 21.34 -15.88 20.37
N ASN A 220 21.22 -17.05 21.02
CA ASN A 220 21.63 -18.35 20.48
C ASN A 220 20.44 -19.27 20.17
N MET A 221 19.41 -18.74 19.51
CA MET A 221 18.25 -19.55 19.11
C MET A 221 18.58 -20.45 17.92
N LYS A 222 18.31 -21.76 18.04
CA LYS A 222 18.49 -22.73 16.94
C LYS A 222 17.51 -22.45 15.80
N ASP A 223 17.89 -22.72 14.56
CA ASP A 223 17.07 -22.42 13.37
C ASP A 223 15.72 -23.16 13.37
N LYS A 224 15.70 -24.43 13.82
CA LYS A 224 14.43 -25.17 14.00
C LYS A 224 13.49 -24.46 14.98
N THR A 225 14.03 -23.91 16.07
CA THR A 225 13.23 -23.17 17.07
C THR A 225 12.75 -21.84 16.50
N GLN A 226 13.56 -21.14 15.70
CA GLN A 226 13.14 -19.92 14.99
C GLN A 226 11.97 -20.20 14.05
N LEU A 227 12.04 -21.26 13.25
CA LEU A 227 10.97 -21.65 12.32
C LEU A 227 9.66 -21.97 13.05
N VAL A 228 9.71 -22.80 14.10
CA VAL A 228 8.52 -23.17 14.89
C VAL A 228 7.93 -21.93 15.56
N LEU A 229 8.76 -21.06 16.13
CA LEU A 229 8.30 -19.83 16.77
C LEU A 229 7.63 -18.89 15.76
N MET A 230 8.21 -18.71 14.56
CA MET A 230 7.57 -17.94 13.49
C MET A 230 6.21 -18.53 13.11
N GLN A 231 6.09 -19.85 12.96
CA GLN A 231 4.82 -20.51 12.63
C GLN A 231 3.78 -20.34 13.76
N CYS A 232 4.18 -20.46 15.03
CA CYS A 232 3.30 -20.20 16.16
C CYS A 232 2.81 -18.74 16.19
N LEU A 233 3.70 -17.78 15.91
CA LEU A 233 3.33 -16.37 15.85
C LEU A 233 2.41 -16.05 14.66
N ILE A 234 2.61 -16.70 13.50
CA ILE A 234 1.69 -16.60 12.36
C ILE A 234 0.29 -17.00 12.78
N VAL A 235 0.13 -18.17 13.43
CA VAL A 235 -1.17 -18.62 13.94
C VAL A 235 -1.75 -17.63 14.94
N ALA A 236 -0.94 -17.14 15.90
CA ALA A 236 -1.38 -16.19 16.90
C ALA A 236 -1.89 -14.88 16.27
N PHE A 237 -1.16 -14.31 15.30
CA PHE A 237 -1.59 -13.11 14.60
C PHE A 237 -2.84 -13.34 13.74
N ILE A 238 -2.97 -14.49 13.07
CA ILE A 238 -4.19 -14.83 12.31
C ILE A 238 -5.39 -14.91 13.25
N VAL A 239 -5.27 -15.60 14.39
CA VAL A 239 -6.35 -15.69 15.38
C VAL A 239 -6.73 -14.31 15.91
N LEU A 240 -5.74 -13.47 16.23
CA LEU A 240 -5.98 -12.09 16.65
C LEU A 240 -6.71 -11.29 15.57
N SER A 241 -6.29 -11.40 14.30
CA SER A 241 -6.95 -10.75 13.18
C SER A 241 -8.40 -11.21 13.00
N VAL A 242 -8.69 -12.51 13.17
CA VAL A 242 -10.07 -13.03 13.11
C VAL A 242 -10.91 -12.45 14.23
N VAL A 243 -10.42 -12.45 15.47
CA VAL A 243 -11.16 -11.89 16.62
C VAL A 243 -11.51 -10.42 16.39
N LEU A 244 -10.55 -9.63 15.89
CA LEU A 244 -10.79 -8.22 15.57
C LEU A 244 -11.71 -8.03 14.35
N ALA A 245 -11.66 -8.95 13.37
CA ALA A 245 -12.52 -8.87 12.20
C ALA A 245 -13.99 -9.22 12.49
N LEU A 246 -14.26 -10.01 13.53
CA LEU A 246 -15.64 -10.38 13.91
C LEU A 246 -16.44 -9.21 14.50
N ASP A 247 -15.77 -8.14 14.93
CA ASP A 247 -16.37 -6.88 15.38
C ASP A 247 -15.78 -5.70 14.60
N PRO A 248 -16.15 -5.56 13.30
CA PRO A 248 -15.56 -4.55 12.43
C PRO A 248 -16.08 -3.15 12.80
N PRO A 249 -15.24 -2.11 12.72
CA PRO A 249 -15.71 -0.74 12.89
C PRO A 249 -16.53 -0.26 11.69
N ASP A 250 -17.24 0.85 11.86
CA ASP A 250 -18.14 1.43 10.86
C ASP A 250 -17.47 1.78 9.52
N PHE A 251 -16.18 2.14 9.53
CA PHE A 251 -15.42 2.44 8.31
C PHE A 251 -13.98 1.91 8.37
N ILE A 252 -13.71 0.85 7.61
CA ILE A 252 -12.43 0.12 7.62
C ILE A 252 -11.29 1.01 7.11
N ALA A 253 -11.54 1.91 6.14
CA ALA A 253 -10.48 2.77 5.61
C ALA A 253 -9.94 3.77 6.65
N GLN A 254 -10.69 4.08 7.72
CA GLN A 254 -10.17 4.90 8.82
C GLN A 254 -9.09 4.16 9.61
N LEU A 255 -9.28 2.87 9.90
CA LEU A 255 -8.25 2.03 10.52
C LEU A 255 -6.99 2.01 9.67
N MET A 256 -7.14 1.90 8.35
CA MET A 256 -6.01 1.98 7.41
C MET A 256 -5.31 3.35 7.51
N GLY A 257 -6.07 4.45 7.52
CA GLY A 257 -5.53 5.81 7.67
C GLY A 257 -4.68 5.98 8.94
N ILE A 258 -5.14 5.45 10.07
CA ILE A 258 -4.43 5.50 11.34
C ILE A 258 -3.18 4.61 11.28
N SER A 259 -3.33 3.35 10.88
CA SER A 259 -2.24 2.37 10.86
C SER A 259 -1.12 2.76 9.89
N TRP A 260 -1.47 3.08 8.65
CA TRP A 260 -0.50 3.49 7.62
C TRP A 260 0.08 4.87 7.93
N GLY A 261 -0.73 5.78 8.46
CA GLY A 261 -0.28 7.08 8.92
C GLY A 261 0.77 6.99 10.03
N ALA A 262 0.58 6.09 10.99
CA ALA A 262 1.52 5.88 12.09
C ALA A 262 2.82 5.24 11.59
N LEU A 263 2.71 4.15 10.83
CA LEU A 263 3.85 3.41 10.33
C LEU A 263 4.66 4.26 9.33
N ALA A 264 4.05 4.72 8.26
CA ALA A 264 4.78 5.51 7.28
C ALA A 264 5.24 6.86 7.83
N GLY A 265 4.45 7.51 8.70
CA GLY A 265 4.88 8.73 9.37
C GLY A 265 6.15 8.55 10.19
N ALA A 266 6.29 7.40 10.84
CA ALA A 266 7.49 7.06 11.60
C ALA A 266 8.67 6.65 10.71
N PHE A 267 8.44 5.81 9.69
CA PHE A 267 9.51 5.11 8.96
C PHE A 267 9.87 5.72 7.60
N LEU A 268 8.94 6.39 6.90
CA LEU A 268 9.15 6.88 5.53
C LEU A 268 10.37 7.80 5.42
N ALA A 269 10.42 8.84 6.24
CA ALA A 269 11.48 9.84 6.17
C ALA A 269 12.83 9.28 6.64
N PRO A 270 12.94 8.56 7.77
CA PRO A 270 14.17 7.88 8.15
C PRO A 270 14.68 6.91 7.08
N PHE A 271 13.79 6.16 6.43
CA PHE A 271 14.17 5.24 5.37
C PHE A 271 14.71 5.98 4.13
N LEU A 272 13.98 6.98 3.64
CA LEU A 272 14.37 7.76 2.46
C LEU A 272 15.70 8.50 2.70
N TYR A 273 15.81 9.25 3.79
CA TYR A 273 17.03 10.01 4.09
C TYR A 273 18.18 9.11 4.53
N GLY A 274 17.91 7.97 5.16
CA GLY A 274 18.94 6.98 5.51
C GLY A 274 19.64 6.40 4.29
N LEU A 275 18.92 6.20 3.18
CA LEU A 275 19.49 5.70 1.94
C LEU A 275 20.27 6.77 1.16
N TYR A 276 19.74 7.99 1.06
CA TYR A 276 20.28 9.00 0.14
C TYR A 276 21.04 10.14 0.81
N TRP A 277 20.98 10.30 2.13
CA TRP A 277 21.53 11.45 2.83
C TRP A 277 22.45 11.07 3.99
N LYS A 278 23.75 11.29 3.78
CA LYS A 278 24.84 11.01 4.74
C LYS A 278 24.74 11.76 6.08
N ARG A 279 23.83 12.73 6.22
CA ARG A 279 23.68 13.56 7.43
C ARG A 279 22.54 13.09 8.34
N THR A 280 21.81 12.03 7.99
CA THR A 280 20.76 11.48 8.85
C THR A 280 21.33 11.04 10.20
N THR A 281 20.70 11.44 11.30
CA THR A 281 21.18 11.15 12.67
C THR A 281 20.20 10.25 13.43
N PRO A 282 20.66 9.47 14.43
CA PRO A 282 19.78 8.64 15.26
C PRO A 282 18.71 9.46 15.99
N ALA A 283 19.04 10.67 16.45
CA ALA A 283 18.10 11.56 17.12
C ALA A 283 16.96 12.01 16.19
N ALA A 284 17.27 12.26 14.91
CA ALA A 284 16.26 12.58 13.91
C ALA A 284 15.31 11.40 13.62
N VAL A 285 15.83 10.17 13.64
CA VAL A 285 15.00 8.96 13.52
C VAL A 285 14.01 8.87 14.67
N TRP A 286 14.49 8.99 15.92
CA TRP A 286 13.60 8.98 17.09
C TRP A 286 12.58 10.12 17.09
N ALA A 287 12.98 11.32 16.65
CA ALA A 287 12.07 12.44 16.48
C ALA A 287 10.96 12.13 15.46
N SER A 288 11.28 11.48 14.33
CA SER A 288 10.30 11.05 13.34
C SER A 288 9.32 10.01 13.88
N PHE A 289 9.81 9.06 14.69
CA PHE A 289 8.94 8.07 15.33
C PHE A 289 7.97 8.73 16.31
N ALA A 290 8.49 9.63 17.14
CA ALA A 290 7.70 10.35 18.13
C ALA A 290 6.63 11.23 17.46
N THR A 291 6.98 11.96 16.39
CA THR A 291 6.01 12.80 15.67
C THR A 291 5.02 11.97 14.85
N GLY A 292 5.47 10.93 14.15
CA GLY A 292 4.62 10.09 13.32
C GLY A 292 3.54 9.35 14.12
N ILE A 293 3.95 8.67 15.20
CA ILE A 293 3.03 8.00 16.11
C ILE A 293 2.24 9.04 16.92
N GLY A 294 2.91 10.10 17.39
CA GLY A 294 2.29 11.14 18.21
C GLY A 294 1.12 11.84 17.49
N ILE A 295 1.30 12.25 16.24
CA ILE A 295 0.25 12.90 15.44
C ILE A 295 -0.93 11.95 15.22
N THR A 296 -0.67 10.71 14.83
CA THR A 296 -1.74 9.76 14.49
C THR A 296 -2.52 9.30 15.72
N VAL A 297 -1.83 8.99 16.82
CA VAL A 297 -2.45 8.58 18.09
C VAL A 297 -3.14 9.76 18.77
N SER A 298 -2.53 10.94 18.84
CA SER A 298 -3.18 12.11 19.45
C SER A 298 -4.42 12.52 18.66
N ASN A 299 -4.39 12.44 17.32
CA ASN A 299 -5.57 12.70 16.51
C ASN A 299 -6.71 11.71 16.78
N MET A 300 -6.39 10.44 17.09
CA MET A 300 -7.39 9.42 17.44
C MET A 300 -8.18 9.77 18.71
N PHE A 301 -7.58 10.51 19.65
CA PHE A 301 -8.26 10.91 20.90
C PHE A 301 -8.84 12.33 20.82
N LEU A 302 -8.08 13.27 20.27
CA LEU A 302 -8.40 14.71 20.27
C LEU A 302 -9.23 15.13 19.06
N HIS A 303 -9.29 14.31 18.00
CA HIS A 303 -10.09 14.53 16.79
C HIS A 303 -9.90 15.92 16.13
N TYR A 304 -8.69 16.47 16.18
CA TYR A 304 -8.41 17.81 15.63
C TYR A 304 -8.34 17.82 14.08
N ILE A 305 -8.04 16.68 13.45
CA ILE A 305 -8.23 16.45 12.01
C ILE A 305 -9.39 15.46 11.84
N ALA A 306 -10.47 15.94 11.22
CA ALA A 306 -11.71 15.17 11.04
C ALA A 306 -11.52 13.87 10.25
N SER A 307 -10.55 13.83 9.33
CA SER A 307 -10.24 12.65 8.50
C SER A 307 -8.96 11.98 9.01
N PRO A 308 -9.03 10.74 9.54
CA PRO A 308 -7.84 9.98 9.95
C PRO A 308 -6.86 9.73 8.79
N ILE A 309 -7.35 9.69 7.56
CA ILE A 309 -6.53 9.57 6.34
C ILE A 309 -5.67 10.82 6.17
N ASN A 310 -6.27 12.01 6.31
CA ASN A 310 -5.52 13.28 6.24
C ASN A 310 -4.53 13.41 7.39
N ALA A 311 -4.89 12.96 8.59
CA ALA A 311 -3.96 12.93 9.72
C ALA A 311 -2.73 12.05 9.43
N GLY A 312 -2.94 10.88 8.81
CA GLY A 312 -1.86 10.01 8.36
C GLY A 312 -1.00 10.64 7.25
N ALA A 313 -1.61 11.32 6.28
CA ALA A 313 -0.88 12.05 5.25
C ALA A 313 -0.03 13.20 5.84
N VAL A 314 -0.59 13.98 6.77
CA VAL A 314 0.13 15.04 7.49
C VAL A 314 1.30 14.47 8.29
N SER A 315 1.10 13.34 8.98
CA SER A 315 2.15 12.63 9.72
C SER A 315 3.35 12.30 8.82
N MET A 316 3.12 11.79 7.60
CA MET A 316 4.18 11.51 6.61
C MET A 316 4.94 12.78 6.18
N ILE A 317 4.21 13.86 5.88
CA ILE A 317 4.82 15.14 5.47
C ILE A 317 5.65 15.73 6.61
N VAL A 318 5.13 15.69 7.84
CA VAL A 318 5.85 16.16 9.03
C VAL A 318 7.13 15.36 9.23
N GLY A 319 7.11 14.04 9.08
CA GLY A 319 8.32 13.21 9.13
C GLY A 319 9.38 13.66 8.12
N LEU A 320 8.97 13.96 6.89
CA LEU A 320 9.87 14.43 5.82
C LEU A 320 10.53 15.78 6.14
N ILE A 321 9.92 16.61 6.99
CA ILE A 321 10.48 17.90 7.43
C ILE A 321 11.32 17.74 8.70
N ILE A 322 10.83 16.96 9.67
CA ILE A 322 11.46 16.78 10.98
C ILE A 322 12.80 16.07 10.86
N VAL A 323 12.93 15.05 10.00
CA VAL A 323 14.19 14.30 9.88
C VAL A 323 15.33 15.22 9.41
N PRO A 324 15.20 16.01 8.33
CA PRO A 324 16.20 17.01 7.96
C PRO A 324 16.46 18.03 9.06
N LEU A 325 15.42 18.62 9.63
CA LEU A 325 15.53 19.68 10.62
C LEU A 325 16.32 19.22 11.85
N VAL A 326 15.95 18.08 12.44
CA VAL A 326 16.63 17.53 13.61
C VAL A 326 18.04 17.08 13.26
N SER A 327 18.25 16.44 12.10
CA SER A 327 19.58 16.02 11.64
C SER A 327 20.56 17.17 11.43
N LEU A 328 20.07 18.37 11.08
CA LEU A 328 20.89 19.56 10.97
C LEU A 328 21.31 20.12 12.33
N LEU A 329 20.44 19.99 13.34
CA LEU A 329 20.63 20.50 14.70
C LEU A 329 21.42 19.56 15.62
N THR A 330 21.39 18.26 15.35
CA THR A 330 22.05 17.25 16.19
C THR A 330 23.46 16.89 15.70
N PRO A 331 24.34 16.37 16.57
CA PRO A 331 25.67 15.93 16.19
C PRO A 331 25.66 14.90 15.07
N ARG A 332 26.61 15.03 14.13
CA ARG A 332 26.79 14.05 13.05
C ARG A 332 27.33 12.73 13.60
N MET A 333 26.98 11.62 12.95
CA MET A 333 27.61 10.32 13.19
C MET A 333 29.09 10.35 12.76
N ASP A 334 29.87 9.40 13.28
CA ASP A 334 31.28 9.27 12.91
C ASP A 334 31.42 9.04 11.40
N SER A 335 32.34 9.79 10.78
CA SER A 335 32.64 9.73 9.35
C SER A 335 33.04 8.32 8.91
N ARG A 336 33.67 7.53 9.79
CA ARG A 336 34.02 6.12 9.50
C ARG A 336 32.78 5.27 9.26
N ASP A 337 31.80 5.33 10.16
CA ASP A 337 30.57 4.56 10.05
C ASP A 337 29.75 5.00 8.84
N ILE A 338 29.65 6.31 8.59
CA ILE A 338 28.96 6.86 7.42
C ILE A 338 29.59 6.34 6.12
N ASN A 339 30.93 6.40 6.01
CA ASN A 339 31.60 5.92 4.81
C ASN A 339 31.46 4.41 4.63
N ALA A 340 31.44 3.63 5.71
CA ALA A 340 31.20 2.19 5.65
C ALA A 340 29.77 1.84 5.17
N ILE A 341 28.75 2.59 5.63
CA ILE A 341 27.36 2.37 5.19
C ILE A 341 27.17 2.73 3.71
N PHE A 342 27.78 3.84 3.28
CA PHE A 342 27.64 4.36 1.91
C PHE A 342 28.64 3.77 0.91
N SER A 343 29.55 2.88 1.32
CA SER A 343 30.55 2.29 0.43
C SER A 343 29.92 1.46 -0.70
N CYS A 344 28.66 1.04 -0.55
CA CYS A 344 27.92 0.34 -1.60
C CYS A 344 27.71 1.20 -2.85
N TYR A 345 27.70 2.53 -2.73
CA TYR A 345 27.62 3.45 -3.87
C TYR A 345 28.93 3.56 -4.65
N ASP A 346 30.06 3.19 -4.02
CA ASP A 346 31.38 3.27 -4.62
C ASP A 346 31.77 1.97 -5.36
N ASN A 347 30.93 0.92 -5.28
CA ASN A 347 31.12 -0.32 -6.01
C ASN A 347 30.85 -0.11 -7.50
N LEU A 348 31.91 -0.08 -8.30
CA LEU A 348 31.82 -0.07 -9.75
C LEU A 348 31.33 -1.44 -10.25
N VAL A 349 30.20 -1.46 -10.96
CA VAL A 349 29.63 -2.66 -11.59
C VAL A 349 29.91 -2.60 -13.09
N GLU A 350 30.36 -3.71 -13.67
CA GLU A 350 30.54 -3.80 -15.13
C GLU A 350 29.19 -3.64 -15.84
N ALA A 351 29.05 -2.56 -16.61
CA ALA A 351 27.84 -2.27 -17.39
C ALA A 351 28.14 -2.32 -18.89
N THR A 352 27.20 -2.86 -19.68
CA THR A 352 27.29 -2.82 -21.14
C THR A 352 27.29 -1.38 -21.65
N THR A 353 28.09 -1.08 -22.68
CA THR A 353 28.21 0.23 -23.36
C THR A 353 26.88 0.81 -23.89
N LYS A 354 25.81 0.01 -23.97
CA LYS A 354 24.45 0.49 -24.28
C LYS A 354 23.84 1.33 -23.17
N LYS A 355 24.30 1.17 -21.92
CA LYS A 355 23.76 1.84 -20.72
C LYS A 355 24.70 2.89 -20.11
N VAL A 356 25.99 2.81 -20.42
CA VAL A 356 27.02 3.72 -19.90
C VAL A 356 27.92 4.11 -21.08
N LEU A 357 28.00 5.40 -21.36
CA LEU A 357 29.02 5.92 -22.27
C LEU A 357 30.35 5.89 -21.52
N PRO A 358 31.42 5.30 -22.08
CA PRO A 358 32.71 5.33 -21.43
C PRO A 358 33.18 6.78 -21.30
N ASP A 359 33.46 7.19 -20.06
CA ASP A 359 34.20 8.42 -19.81
C ASP A 359 35.55 8.28 -20.52
N ASP A 360 35.76 9.08 -21.56
CA ASP A 360 37.01 9.22 -22.30
C ASP A 360 37.44 8.08 -23.23
N GLN A 361 36.51 7.47 -23.96
CA GLN A 361 36.84 6.95 -25.30
C GLN A 361 36.16 7.78 -26.38
N PHE A 362 36.84 8.86 -26.80
CA PHE A 362 36.70 9.30 -28.20
C PHE A 362 36.82 8.04 -29.06
N PHE A 363 35.80 7.75 -29.87
CA PHE A 363 35.82 6.66 -30.84
C PHE A 363 37.01 6.87 -31.79
N ASP A 364 38.21 6.43 -31.38
CA ASP A 364 39.42 6.51 -32.17
C ASP A 364 39.48 5.32 -33.14
N SER A 365 38.34 5.03 -33.75
CA SER A 365 38.23 4.07 -34.83
C SER A 365 38.75 4.73 -36.11
N PRO A 366 39.71 4.13 -36.82
CA PRO A 366 40.17 4.64 -38.12
C PRO A 366 39.03 4.75 -39.15
N ALA A 367 37.89 4.07 -38.94
CA ALA A 367 36.69 4.20 -39.77
C ALA A 367 35.98 5.56 -39.62
N PHE A 368 36.05 6.20 -38.44
CA PHE A 368 35.43 7.51 -38.19
C PHE A 368 36.33 8.69 -38.58
N LYS A 369 37.66 8.54 -38.52
CA LYS A 369 38.61 9.57 -38.99
C LYS A 369 38.51 9.84 -40.50
N LYS A 370 38.11 8.85 -41.31
CA LYS A 370 37.89 9.05 -42.77
C LYS A 370 36.68 9.92 -43.13
N ARG A 371 35.71 10.10 -42.23
CA ARG A 371 34.50 10.92 -42.50
C ARG A 371 34.67 12.41 -42.23
N LYS A 372 35.75 12.86 -41.57
CA LYS A 372 36.01 14.28 -41.28
C LYS A 372 36.90 14.98 -42.33
N LYS A 373 37.19 14.33 -43.46
CA LYS A 373 37.85 14.92 -44.63
C LYS A 373 36.96 14.78 -45.86
N ILE A 374 35.82 15.47 -45.87
CA ILE A 374 35.15 15.98 -47.08
C ILE A 374 34.63 17.37 -46.73
#